data_AF-A0A7G9G5P6-F1
#
_entry.id   AF-A0A7G9G5P6-F1
#
_cell.length_a   1.000
_cell.length_b   1.000
_cell.length_c   1.000
_cell.angle_alpha   90.00
_cell.angle_beta   90.00
_cell.angle_gamma   90.00
#
_symmetry.space_group_name_H-M   'P 1'
#
loop_
_entity.id
_entity.type
_entity.pdbx_description
1 polymer ?
#
loop_
_entity_poly.entity_id
_entity_poly.type
_entity_poly.pdbx_seq_one_letter_code
_entity_poly.pdbx_strand_id
1 'polypeptide(L)'
;MSVKKLRKKDGSALLSAVVVMAVVMLLSLSLLLISYSLFHTVNKQQNDAQCRELAQSLSRALEEEITIPPFASYREQETALNEGSCPLWFYLRYNVWQSSWPYYNAEERGHTSAYAYRYFKIDPSDSGLDGAELMDDISVMIYWESESGAEEAGTPLVIRVSCRKGRQESTITSSYELIIGSADYSDAPEESYMPAGQGVNPNGNSIENEKIWSWSLNTRE
;
A
#
# COMPACT_ATOMS: atom_id res chain seq x y z
N MET A 1 -79.93 -47.91 -24.72
CA MET A 1 -78.80 -47.50 -23.84
C MET A 1 -77.80 -46.72 -24.69
N SER A 2 -77.61 -45.43 -24.40
CA SER A 2 -76.64 -44.56 -25.09
C SER A 2 -75.39 -44.43 -24.22
N VAL A 3 -74.26 -44.92 -24.70
CA VAL A 3 -72.97 -44.80 -24.01
C VAL A 3 -72.35 -43.46 -24.39
N LYS A 4 -72.46 -42.46 -23.50
CA LYS A 4 -71.72 -41.20 -23.63
C LYS A 4 -70.22 -41.48 -23.45
N LYS A 5 -69.44 -41.40 -24.53
CA LYS A 5 -67.97 -41.33 -24.46
C LYS A 5 -67.56 -40.00 -23.84
N LEU A 6 -67.17 -40.00 -22.56
CA LEU A 6 -66.43 -38.91 -21.94
C LEU A 6 -65.04 -38.84 -22.57
N ARG A 7 -64.81 -37.85 -23.45
CA ARG A 7 -63.47 -37.48 -23.92
C ARG A 7 -62.68 -36.94 -22.73
N LYS A 8 -61.84 -37.77 -22.10
CA LYS A 8 -60.89 -37.34 -21.08
C LYS A 8 -59.90 -36.33 -21.69
N LYS A 9 -59.89 -35.10 -21.16
CA LYS A 9 -58.95 -34.02 -21.50
C LYS A 9 -57.64 -34.09 -20.67
N ASP A 10 -57.32 -35.25 -20.12
CA ASP A 10 -56.24 -35.41 -19.14
C ASP A 10 -54.84 -35.20 -19.77
N GLY A 11 -54.68 -35.46 -21.08
CA GLY A 11 -53.41 -35.28 -21.79
C GLY A 11 -53.03 -33.82 -22.08
N SER A 12 -54.01 -32.93 -22.35
CA SER A 12 -53.72 -31.52 -22.63
C SER A 12 -53.34 -30.74 -21.37
N ALA A 13 -53.96 -31.09 -20.23
CA ALA A 13 -53.64 -30.48 -18.93
C ALA A 13 -52.23 -30.86 -18.44
N LEU A 14 -51.82 -32.12 -18.67
CA LEU A 14 -50.46 -32.58 -18.35
C LEU A 14 -49.41 -31.88 -19.22
N LEU A 15 -49.69 -31.72 -20.52
CA LEU A 15 -48.81 -31.03 -21.45
C LEU A 15 -48.67 -29.54 -21.11
N SER A 16 -49.76 -28.86 -20.75
CA SER A 16 -49.69 -27.47 -20.28
C SER A 16 -48.90 -27.34 -18.97
N ALA A 17 -49.03 -28.29 -18.03
CA ALA A 17 -48.30 -28.26 -16.78
C ALA A 17 -46.78 -28.42 -16.98
N VAL A 18 -46.36 -29.32 -17.90
CA VAL A 18 -44.94 -29.50 -18.26
C VAL A 18 -44.38 -28.24 -18.91
N VAL A 19 -45.13 -27.60 -19.81
CA VAL A 19 -44.71 -26.33 -20.44
C VAL A 19 -44.57 -25.23 -19.38
N VAL A 20 -45.52 -25.10 -18.47
CA VAL A 20 -45.45 -24.12 -17.37
C VAL A 20 -44.25 -24.39 -16.47
N MET A 21 -44.00 -25.64 -16.07
CA MET A 21 -42.82 -26.00 -15.28
C MET A 21 -41.50 -25.71 -16.02
N ALA A 22 -41.43 -25.97 -17.33
CA ALA A 22 -40.25 -25.65 -18.13
C ALA A 22 -40.01 -24.13 -18.18
N VAL A 23 -41.06 -23.32 -18.35
CA VAL A 23 -40.96 -21.86 -18.30
C VAL A 23 -40.52 -21.38 -16.93
N VAL A 24 -41.08 -21.93 -15.84
CA VAL A 24 -40.68 -21.59 -14.47
C VAL A 24 -39.21 -21.94 -14.22
N MET A 25 -38.74 -23.11 -14.68
CA MET A 25 -37.34 -23.51 -14.58
C MET A 25 -36.43 -22.55 -15.35
N LEU A 26 -36.77 -22.20 -16.59
CA LEU A 26 -36.00 -21.22 -17.38
C LEU A 26 -35.94 -19.84 -16.73
N LEU A 27 -37.05 -19.38 -16.14
CA LEU A 27 -37.11 -18.12 -15.40
C LEU A 27 -36.25 -18.17 -14.12
N SER A 28 -36.30 -19.27 -13.37
CA SER A 28 -35.47 -19.45 -12.17
C SER A 28 -33.98 -19.48 -12.49
N LEU A 29 -33.58 -20.13 -13.60
CA LEU A 29 -32.19 -20.15 -14.05
C LEU A 29 -31.72 -18.75 -14.48
N SER A 30 -32.60 -18.00 -15.17
CA SER A 30 -32.33 -16.62 -15.55
C SER A 30 -32.13 -15.71 -14.33
N LEU A 31 -32.97 -15.86 -13.31
CA LEU A 31 -32.83 -15.13 -12.04
C LEU A 31 -31.55 -15.49 -11.29
N LEU A 32 -31.15 -16.77 -11.29
CA LEU A 32 -29.89 -17.22 -10.71
C LEU A 32 -28.68 -16.59 -11.40
N LEU A 33 -28.67 -16.56 -12.74
CA LEU A 33 -27.59 -15.93 -13.51
C LEU A 33 -27.50 -14.42 -13.25
N ILE A 34 -28.64 -13.73 -13.21
CA ILE A 34 -28.68 -12.30 -12.88
C ILE A 34 -28.18 -12.06 -11.45
N SER A 35 -28.65 -12.84 -10.47
CA SER A 35 -28.21 -12.75 -9.08
C SER A 35 -26.71 -12.99 -8.94
N TYR A 36 -26.17 -14.00 -9.62
CA TYR A 36 -24.73 -14.28 -9.65
C TYR A 36 -23.94 -13.10 -10.22
N SER A 37 -24.39 -12.54 -11.34
CA SER A 37 -23.72 -11.39 -11.98
C SER A 37 -23.71 -10.14 -11.10
N LEU A 38 -24.83 -9.88 -10.41
CA LEU A 38 -24.95 -8.78 -9.46
C LEU A 38 -24.05 -9.00 -8.24
N PHE A 39 -24.08 -10.20 -7.66
CA PHE A 39 -23.27 -10.56 -6.51
C PHE A 39 -21.77 -10.43 -6.82
N HIS A 40 -21.33 -10.92 -7.98
CA HIS A 40 -19.94 -10.79 -8.41
C HIS A 40 -19.55 -9.32 -8.62
N THR A 41 -20.43 -8.50 -9.19
CA THR A 41 -20.18 -7.08 -9.41
C THR A 41 -20.08 -6.30 -8.09
N VAL A 42 -21.00 -6.56 -7.15
CA VAL A 42 -21.01 -5.94 -5.83
C VAL A 42 -19.76 -6.33 -5.05
N ASN A 43 -19.40 -7.62 -5.02
CA ASN A 43 -18.17 -8.06 -4.36
C ASN A 43 -16.92 -7.43 -4.96
N LYS A 44 -16.87 -7.29 -6.29
CA LYS A 44 -15.76 -6.60 -6.95
C LYS A 44 -15.65 -5.14 -6.48
N GLN A 45 -16.76 -4.39 -6.55
CA GLN A 45 -16.79 -2.99 -6.12
C GLN A 45 -16.43 -2.82 -4.64
N GLN A 46 -16.91 -3.72 -3.78
CA GLN A 46 -16.59 -3.71 -2.36
C GLN A 46 -15.10 -3.99 -2.12
N ASN A 47 -14.53 -5.00 -2.80
CA ASN A 47 -13.11 -5.31 -2.67
C ASN A 47 -12.23 -4.17 -3.18
N ASP A 48 -12.59 -3.54 -4.31
CA ASP A 48 -11.92 -2.36 -4.86
C ASP A 48 -11.91 -1.21 -3.85
N ALA A 49 -13.08 -0.90 -3.27
CA ALA A 49 -13.21 0.16 -2.27
C ALA A 49 -12.38 -0.13 -1.02
N GLN A 50 -12.41 -1.36 -0.51
CA GLN A 50 -11.63 -1.75 0.68
C GLN A 50 -10.12 -1.70 0.42
N CYS A 51 -9.64 -2.17 -0.74
CA CYS A 51 -8.23 -2.06 -1.10
C CYS A 51 -7.78 -0.61 -1.15
N ARG A 52 -8.61 0.25 -1.74
CA ARG A 52 -8.31 1.68 -1.87
C ARG A 52 -8.27 2.39 -0.53
N GLU A 53 -9.28 2.20 0.31
CA GLU A 53 -9.32 2.82 1.64
C GLU A 53 -8.12 2.38 2.48
N LEU A 54 -7.77 1.09 2.46
CA LEU A 54 -6.62 0.62 3.22
C LEU A 54 -5.29 1.17 2.67
N ALA A 55 -5.10 1.18 1.35
CA ALA A 55 -3.91 1.76 0.74
C ALA A 55 -3.78 3.26 1.06
N GLN A 56 -4.89 3.99 1.11
CA GLN A 56 -4.92 5.40 1.51
C GLN A 56 -4.61 5.58 3.01
N SER A 57 -5.20 4.78 3.89
CA SER A 57 -4.91 4.82 5.33
C SER A 57 -3.45 4.53 5.62
N LEU A 58 -2.91 3.46 5.03
CA LEU A 58 -1.49 3.12 5.17
C LEU A 58 -0.59 4.21 4.59
N SER A 59 -0.93 4.76 3.41
CA SER A 59 -0.15 5.87 2.84
C SER A 59 -0.14 7.12 3.73
N ARG A 60 -1.22 7.39 4.48
CA ARG A 60 -1.27 8.49 5.45
C ARG A 60 -0.48 8.19 6.72
N ALA A 61 -0.58 6.96 7.24
CA ALA A 61 0.21 6.55 8.40
C ALA A 61 1.73 6.65 8.11
N LEU A 62 2.15 6.23 6.91
CA LEU A 62 3.54 6.38 6.47
C LEU A 62 3.93 7.85 6.31
N GLU A 63 3.05 8.70 5.76
CA GLU A 63 3.27 10.15 5.69
C GLU A 63 3.49 10.75 7.08
N GLU A 64 2.62 10.44 8.04
CA GLU A 64 2.74 10.95 9.42
C GLU A 64 4.09 10.55 10.02
N GLU A 65 4.50 9.28 9.87
CA GLU A 65 5.77 8.81 10.42
C GLU A 65 7.01 9.51 9.82
N ILE A 66 6.98 9.85 8.51
CA ILE A 66 8.13 10.48 7.85
C ILE A 66 8.11 12.01 7.87
N THR A 67 6.93 12.63 7.96
CA THR A 67 6.79 14.10 7.96
C THR A 67 6.74 14.67 9.38
N ILE A 68 6.31 13.89 10.37
CA ILE A 68 6.31 14.25 11.79
C ILE A 68 7.58 13.74 12.48
N PRO A 69 8.78 13.95 11.90
CA PRO A 69 9.91 14.20 12.80
C PRO A 69 10.81 15.35 12.35
N PRO A 70 10.72 16.47 13.08
CA PRO A 70 11.85 17.35 13.32
C PRO A 70 12.04 17.53 14.83
N PHE A 71 12.92 16.71 15.40
CA PHE A 71 13.28 16.75 16.82
C PHE A 71 13.82 18.13 17.21
N ALA A 72 13.60 18.56 18.45
CA ALA A 72 14.09 19.86 18.91
C ALA A 72 15.60 19.84 19.22
N SER A 73 16.19 18.64 19.37
CA SER A 73 17.60 18.44 19.73
C SER A 73 18.10 17.07 19.27
N TYR A 74 19.41 16.91 19.09
CA TYR A 74 20.01 15.63 18.74
C TYR A 74 19.72 14.57 19.81
N ARG A 75 19.75 14.95 21.09
CA ARG A 75 19.43 14.03 22.20
C ARG A 75 17.99 13.48 22.14
N GLU A 76 17.04 14.29 21.69
CA GLU A 76 15.65 13.84 21.51
C GLU A 76 15.54 12.83 20.36
N GLN A 77 16.24 13.10 19.26
CA GLN A 77 16.38 12.16 18.15
C GLN A 77 17.00 10.83 18.61
N GLU A 78 18.08 10.88 19.38
CA GLU A 78 18.74 9.68 19.94
C GLU A 78 17.79 8.89 20.86
N THR A 79 17.00 9.59 21.69
CA THR A 79 16.01 8.95 22.57
C THR A 79 14.93 8.24 21.76
N ALA A 80 14.37 8.90 20.74
CA ALA A 80 13.37 8.31 19.86
C ALA A 80 13.91 7.06 19.13
N LEU A 81 15.16 7.11 18.67
CA LEU A 81 15.81 5.95 18.06
C LEU A 81 15.94 4.77 19.02
N ASN A 82 16.39 5.03 20.25
CA ASN A 82 16.58 4.01 21.28
C ASN A 82 15.25 3.38 21.76
N GLU A 83 14.17 4.15 21.73
CA GLU A 83 12.81 3.68 22.02
C GLU A 83 12.17 2.95 20.84
N GLY A 84 12.78 2.99 19.65
CA GLY A 84 12.23 2.39 18.42
C GLY A 84 11.08 3.19 17.81
N SER A 85 10.98 4.48 18.13
CA SER A 85 9.98 5.40 17.57
C SER A 85 10.41 5.87 16.17
N CYS A 86 9.44 6.12 15.28
CA CYS A 86 9.66 6.59 13.90
C CYS A 86 10.68 5.75 13.07
N PRO A 87 10.57 4.40 13.07
CA PRO A 87 11.55 3.52 12.42
C PRO A 87 11.78 3.82 10.93
N LEU A 88 10.76 4.19 10.17
CA LEU A 88 10.89 4.52 8.75
C LEU A 88 11.66 5.82 8.54
N TRP A 89 11.43 6.86 9.36
CA TRP A 89 12.20 8.09 9.25
C TRP A 89 13.68 7.83 9.50
N PHE A 90 14.02 7.04 10.53
CA PHE A 90 15.40 6.65 10.79
C PHE A 90 15.97 5.81 9.66
N TYR A 91 15.20 4.87 9.11
CA TYR A 91 15.62 4.10 7.95
C TYR A 91 15.99 5.01 6.77
N LEU A 92 15.16 6.00 6.45
CA LEU A 92 15.46 6.97 5.40
C LEU A 92 16.73 7.76 5.74
N ARG A 93 16.83 8.28 6.96
CA ARG A 93 17.97 9.08 7.43
C ARG A 93 19.31 8.33 7.33
N TYR A 94 19.32 7.03 7.60
CA TYR A 94 20.51 6.18 7.57
C TYR A 94 20.82 5.58 6.20
N ASN A 95 19.90 5.57 5.24
CA ASN A 95 20.11 4.84 3.98
C ASN A 95 20.02 5.72 2.72
N VAL A 96 19.27 6.82 2.73
CA VAL A 96 19.27 7.77 1.61
C VAL A 96 20.63 8.48 1.55
N TRP A 97 21.13 8.79 0.35
CA TRP A 97 22.47 9.33 0.11
C TRP A 97 23.64 8.40 0.49
N GLN A 98 23.38 7.12 0.75
CA GLN A 98 24.40 6.14 1.07
C GLN A 98 24.73 5.26 -0.14
N SER A 99 26.00 4.86 -0.25
CA SER A 99 26.47 3.95 -1.31
C SER A 99 25.75 2.58 -1.30
N SER A 100 25.21 2.16 -0.15
CA SER A 100 24.41 0.93 -0.02
C SER A 100 23.02 1.00 -0.66
N TRP A 101 22.52 2.20 -0.95
CA TRP A 101 21.22 2.41 -1.57
C TRP A 101 21.34 3.44 -2.70
N PRO A 102 21.58 2.99 -3.95
CA PRO A 102 21.68 3.90 -5.08
C PRO A 102 20.34 4.60 -5.32
N TYR A 103 20.40 5.88 -5.71
CA TYR A 103 19.23 6.60 -6.21
C TYR A 103 18.71 6.00 -7.50
N TYR A 104 17.45 6.25 -7.78
CA TYR A 104 16.82 5.91 -9.04
C TYR A 104 17.13 6.95 -10.10
N ASN A 105 17.68 6.49 -11.22
CA ASN A 105 17.82 7.22 -12.46
C ASN A 105 17.76 6.20 -13.61
N ALA A 106 16.74 6.31 -14.46
CA ALA A 106 16.49 5.34 -15.53
C ALA A 106 17.59 5.32 -16.60
N GLU A 107 18.34 6.41 -16.75
CA GLU A 107 19.36 6.58 -17.78
C GLU A 107 20.75 6.14 -17.32
N GLU A 108 20.92 5.95 -16.00
CA GLU A 108 22.22 5.65 -15.40
C GLU A 108 22.36 4.17 -15.01
N ARG A 109 23.48 3.57 -15.45
CA ARG A 109 23.76 2.15 -15.18
C ARG A 109 24.02 1.94 -13.69
N GLY A 110 23.26 1.02 -13.08
CA GLY A 110 23.35 0.73 -11.64
C GLY A 110 22.36 1.53 -10.79
N HIS A 111 21.60 2.43 -11.41
CA HIS A 111 20.60 3.29 -10.77
C HIS A 111 19.17 2.99 -11.26
N THR A 112 18.98 1.90 -12.00
CA THR A 112 17.65 1.49 -12.47
C THR A 112 16.82 0.91 -11.32
N SER A 113 15.53 0.66 -11.58
CA SER A 113 14.59 0.10 -10.59
C SER A 113 15.06 -1.22 -9.97
N ALA A 114 15.85 -2.02 -10.70
CA ALA A 114 16.42 -3.26 -10.20
C ALA A 114 17.41 -3.07 -9.02
N TYR A 115 17.99 -1.87 -8.88
CA TYR A 115 18.99 -1.55 -7.86
C TYR A 115 18.47 -0.55 -6.84
N ALA A 116 17.70 0.45 -7.29
CA ALA A 116 17.26 1.56 -6.48
C ALA A 116 15.99 1.27 -5.67
N TYR A 117 15.13 0.35 -6.11
CA TYR A 117 13.85 0.14 -5.41
C TYR A 117 14.06 -0.73 -4.16
N ARG A 118 13.34 -0.39 -3.09
CA ARG A 118 13.25 -1.17 -1.86
C ARG A 118 11.80 -1.60 -1.67
N TYR A 119 11.60 -2.86 -1.32
CA TYR A 119 10.28 -3.46 -1.19
C TYR A 119 10.11 -4.00 0.23
N PHE A 120 8.99 -3.62 0.84
CA PHE A 120 8.60 -4.04 2.16
C PHE A 120 7.25 -4.73 2.04
N LYS A 121 7.13 -5.91 2.67
CA LYS A 121 5.86 -6.59 2.84
C LYS A 121 5.38 -6.35 4.25
N ILE A 122 4.10 -6.01 4.36
CA ILE A 122 3.44 -5.84 5.66
C ILE A 122 2.55 -7.05 5.82
N ASP A 123 2.75 -7.79 6.91
CA ASP A 123 1.79 -8.82 7.28
C ASP A 123 0.48 -8.12 7.69
N PRO A 124 -0.66 -8.47 7.06
CA PRO A 124 -1.97 -7.98 7.47
C PRO A 124 -2.21 -7.98 8.98
N SER A 125 -1.75 -9.02 9.71
CA SER A 125 -1.95 -9.13 11.15
C SER A 125 -1.15 -8.11 11.97
N ASP A 126 -0.04 -7.65 11.42
CA ASP A 126 0.94 -6.82 12.14
C ASP A 126 0.87 -5.35 11.70
N SER A 127 -0.02 -5.03 10.75
CA SER A 127 -0.16 -3.70 10.17
C SER A 127 -0.72 -2.64 11.14
N GLY A 128 -1.41 -3.06 12.21
CA GLY A 128 -2.10 -2.16 13.13
C GLY A 128 -3.26 -1.37 12.50
N LEU A 129 -3.64 -1.68 11.26
CA LEU A 129 -4.71 -1.01 10.52
C LEU A 129 -6.00 -1.84 10.55
N ASP A 130 -7.10 -1.20 10.91
CA ASP A 130 -8.42 -1.84 10.89
C ASP A 130 -8.78 -2.35 9.48
N GLY A 131 -9.11 -3.63 9.39
CA GLY A 131 -9.52 -4.26 8.14
C GLY A 131 -8.36 -4.72 7.25
N ALA A 132 -7.12 -4.59 7.70
CA ALA A 132 -5.97 -5.13 6.99
C ALA A 132 -6.02 -6.65 6.87
N GLU A 133 -6.53 -7.35 7.89
CA GLU A 133 -6.73 -8.81 7.90
C GLU A 133 -7.64 -9.33 6.77
N LEU A 134 -8.38 -8.42 6.13
CA LEU A 134 -9.25 -8.72 5.00
C LEU A 134 -8.52 -8.68 3.64
N MET A 135 -7.23 -8.33 3.62
CA MET A 135 -6.39 -8.26 2.43
C MET A 135 -5.58 -9.55 2.23
N ASP A 136 -5.29 -9.84 0.96
CA ASP A 136 -4.44 -10.96 0.58
C ASP A 136 -2.95 -10.57 0.55
N ASP A 137 -2.64 -9.30 0.29
CA ASP A 137 -1.26 -8.78 0.23
C ASP A 137 -1.25 -7.27 0.48
N ILE A 138 -0.30 -6.81 1.28
CA ILE A 138 0.01 -5.40 1.52
C ILE A 138 1.50 -5.22 1.28
N SER A 139 1.85 -4.30 0.39
CA SER A 139 3.25 -4.02 0.04
C SER A 139 3.52 -2.54 -0.08
N VAL A 140 4.76 -2.16 0.27
CA VAL A 140 5.27 -0.80 0.15
C VAL A 140 6.55 -0.85 -0.67
N MET A 141 6.62 -0.02 -1.70
CA MET A 141 7.81 0.18 -2.51
C MET A 141 8.33 1.59 -2.28
N ILE A 142 9.62 1.73 -2.00
CA ILE A 142 10.27 3.01 -1.73
C ILE A 142 11.49 3.16 -2.64
N TYR A 143 11.67 4.35 -3.20
CA TYR A 143 12.91 4.74 -3.87
C TYR A 143 13.09 6.25 -3.76
N TRP A 144 14.33 6.70 -3.87
CA TRP A 144 14.67 8.11 -3.94
C TRP A 144 15.30 8.40 -5.30
N GLU A 145 15.14 9.61 -5.81
CA GLU A 145 15.66 10.04 -7.10
C GLU A 145 16.80 11.03 -6.90
N SER A 146 17.74 11.08 -7.82
CA SER A 146 18.82 12.06 -7.81
C SER A 146 19.53 12.10 -9.17
N GLU A 147 20.48 13.01 -9.28
CA GLU A 147 21.40 13.11 -10.39
C GLU A 147 22.82 13.40 -9.89
N SER A 148 23.82 13.11 -10.72
CA SER A 148 25.22 13.29 -10.34
C SER A 148 25.52 14.77 -10.04
N GLY A 149 26.02 15.04 -8.84
CA GLY A 149 26.35 16.41 -8.39
C GLY A 149 25.17 17.19 -7.80
N ALA A 150 24.01 16.55 -7.61
CA ALA A 150 22.90 17.15 -6.88
C ALA A 150 23.27 17.43 -5.40
N GLU A 151 22.53 18.35 -4.79
CA GLU A 151 22.59 18.60 -3.35
C GLU A 151 21.60 17.70 -2.60
N GLU A 152 21.84 17.47 -1.30
CA GLU A 152 20.94 16.68 -0.46
C GLU A 152 19.55 17.33 -0.34
N ALA A 153 19.51 18.65 -0.18
CA ALA A 153 18.25 19.39 -0.09
C ALA A 153 17.47 19.31 -1.41
N GLY A 154 16.16 19.08 -1.31
CA GLY A 154 15.30 18.90 -2.49
C GLY A 154 15.27 17.47 -3.04
N THR A 155 15.96 16.51 -2.40
CA THR A 155 15.97 15.11 -2.86
C THR A 155 14.54 14.53 -2.91
N PRO A 156 14.06 14.05 -4.06
CA PRO A 156 12.75 13.40 -4.16
C PRO A 156 12.77 11.99 -3.55
N LEU A 157 11.74 11.67 -2.79
CA LEU A 157 11.44 10.33 -2.29
C LEU A 157 10.06 9.91 -2.74
N VAL A 158 9.94 8.72 -3.32
CA VAL A 158 8.67 8.16 -3.78
C VAL A 158 8.34 6.93 -2.98
N ILE A 159 7.15 6.92 -2.38
CA ILE A 159 6.58 5.79 -1.66
C ILE A 159 5.30 5.36 -2.36
N ARG A 160 5.25 4.08 -2.73
CA ARG A 160 4.09 3.45 -3.35
C ARG A 160 3.55 2.36 -2.44
N VAL A 161 2.31 2.54 -1.99
CA VAL A 161 1.57 1.56 -1.20
C VAL A 161 0.63 0.79 -2.12
N SER A 162 0.67 -0.53 -2.07
CA SER A 162 -0.24 -1.39 -2.84
C SER A 162 -0.93 -2.40 -1.94
N CYS A 163 -2.25 -2.46 -2.03
CA CYS A 163 -3.10 -3.41 -1.30
C CYS A 163 -3.90 -4.25 -2.29
N ARG A 164 -3.97 -5.56 -2.05
CA ARG A 164 -4.64 -6.52 -2.93
C ARG A 164 -5.67 -7.36 -2.19
N LYS A 165 -6.83 -7.56 -2.81
CA LYS A 165 -7.89 -8.48 -2.36
C LYS A 165 -8.53 -9.20 -3.55
N GLY A 166 -8.37 -10.52 -3.58
CA GLY A 166 -8.73 -11.38 -4.70
C GLY A 166 -8.01 -10.97 -5.99
N ARG A 167 -8.78 -10.44 -6.94
CA ARG A 167 -8.27 -9.94 -8.23
C ARG A 167 -8.19 -8.42 -8.31
N GLN A 168 -8.52 -7.74 -7.22
CA GLN A 168 -8.51 -6.28 -7.16
C GLN A 168 -7.25 -5.82 -6.45
N GLU A 169 -6.66 -4.76 -6.98
CA GLU A 169 -5.44 -4.14 -6.46
C GLU A 169 -5.65 -2.63 -6.50
N SER A 170 -5.28 -1.95 -5.41
CA SER A 170 -5.25 -0.50 -5.35
C SER A 170 -3.86 -0.05 -4.95
N THR A 171 -3.39 0.98 -5.64
CA THR A 171 -2.06 1.54 -5.45
C THR A 171 -2.18 3.03 -5.23
N ILE A 172 -1.55 3.53 -4.17
CA ILE A 172 -1.40 4.97 -3.86
C ILE A 172 0.08 5.30 -3.96
N THR A 173 0.41 6.32 -4.74
CA THR A 173 1.79 6.81 -4.88
C THR A 173 1.87 8.20 -4.24
N SER A 174 2.80 8.37 -3.29
CA SER A 174 3.09 9.65 -2.67
C SER A 174 4.54 10.03 -2.95
N SER A 175 4.77 11.30 -3.26
CA SER A 175 6.10 11.87 -3.42
C SER A 175 6.38 12.88 -2.30
N TYR A 176 7.61 12.87 -1.82
CA TYR A 176 8.10 13.71 -0.75
C TYR A 176 9.40 14.37 -1.19
N GLU A 177 9.73 15.46 -0.53
CA GLU A 177 10.96 16.22 -0.77
C GLU A 177 11.75 16.34 0.53
N LEU A 178 13.06 16.09 0.45
CA LEU A 178 13.97 16.21 1.58
C LEU A 178 14.24 17.68 1.89
N ILE A 179 13.97 18.07 3.13
CA ILE A 179 14.30 19.37 3.69
C ILE A 179 15.49 19.20 4.62
N ILE A 180 16.52 20.02 4.41
CA ILE A 180 17.64 20.16 5.33
C ILE A 180 17.44 21.46 6.11
N GLY A 181 17.45 21.37 7.43
CA GLY A 181 17.31 22.52 8.31
C GLY A 181 18.41 23.56 8.07
N SER A 182 18.07 24.84 8.19
CA SER A 182 19.04 25.94 8.00
C SER A 182 20.04 26.08 9.15
N ALA A 183 19.82 25.35 10.24
CA ALA A 183 20.68 25.30 11.41
C ALA A 183 20.88 23.84 11.82
N ASP A 184 22.03 23.58 12.41
CA ASP A 184 22.38 22.26 12.92
C ASP A 184 21.94 22.10 14.38
N TYR A 185 21.84 20.84 14.84
CA TYR A 185 21.67 20.54 16.25
C TYR A 185 22.90 21.01 17.04
N SER A 186 22.69 21.97 17.93
CA SER A 186 23.76 22.51 18.78
C SER A 186 24.29 21.52 19.83
N ASP A 187 23.53 20.46 20.11
CA ASP A 187 23.85 19.43 21.11
C ASP A 187 24.35 18.12 20.49
N ALA A 188 24.55 18.08 19.17
CA ALA A 188 25.13 16.92 18.50
C ALA A 188 26.62 16.75 18.90
N PRO A 189 27.08 15.51 19.15
CA PRO A 189 28.49 15.25 19.41
C PRO A 189 29.34 15.50 18.16
N GLU A 190 30.56 16.00 18.33
CA GLU A 190 31.53 16.25 17.23
C GLU A 190 31.95 14.96 16.50
N GLU A 191 31.83 13.80 17.16
CA GLU A 191 32.08 12.50 16.53
C GLU A 191 30.76 11.89 16.02
N SER A 192 30.77 11.53 14.73
CA SER A 192 29.66 10.82 14.09
C SER A 192 29.53 9.39 14.63
N TYR A 193 28.70 9.13 15.64
CA TYR A 193 28.40 7.73 15.97
C TYR A 193 27.17 7.49 16.85
N MET A 194 26.26 6.64 16.34
CA MET A 194 25.73 5.42 16.97
C MET A 194 25.00 4.65 15.85
N PRO A 195 25.51 3.52 15.33
CA PRO A 195 24.84 2.78 14.28
C PRO A 195 23.55 2.23 14.88
N ALA A 196 22.44 2.68 14.31
CA ALA A 196 21.15 2.15 14.68
C ALA A 196 21.06 0.64 14.47
N GLY A 197 20.11 -0.01 15.14
CA GLY A 197 19.90 -1.45 15.01
C GLY A 197 19.69 -1.90 13.56
N GLN A 198 19.97 -3.18 13.27
CA GLN A 198 19.91 -3.73 11.91
C GLN A 198 18.57 -3.54 11.19
N GLY A 199 17.46 -3.32 11.94
CA GLY A 199 16.15 -3.06 11.35
C GLY A 199 16.07 -1.73 10.57
N VAL A 200 16.75 -0.69 11.05
CA VAL A 200 16.73 0.65 10.41
C VAL A 200 18.05 0.97 9.70
N ASN A 201 19.17 0.40 10.13
CA ASN A 201 20.48 0.59 9.51
C ASN A 201 21.18 -0.76 9.23
N PRO A 202 20.68 -1.54 8.25
CA PRO A 202 21.18 -2.89 7.98
C PRO A 202 22.63 -2.92 7.49
N ASN A 203 23.11 -1.82 6.90
CA ASN A 203 24.46 -1.72 6.34
C ASN A 203 25.47 -1.02 7.26
N GLY A 204 25.04 -0.58 8.46
CA GLY A 204 25.92 0.13 9.39
C GLY A 204 26.42 1.47 8.85
N ASN A 205 25.60 2.17 8.06
CA ASN A 205 25.91 3.47 7.49
C ASN A 205 26.09 4.53 8.57
N SER A 206 26.99 5.47 8.35
CA SER A 206 27.19 6.64 9.21
C SER A 206 26.45 7.85 8.68
N ILE A 207 26.10 8.77 9.58
CA ILE A 207 25.42 10.02 9.26
C ILE A 207 26.12 11.21 9.93
N GLU A 208 25.97 12.40 9.35
CA GLU A 208 26.33 13.67 9.99
C GLU A 208 25.27 14.00 11.06
N ASN A 209 25.63 13.87 12.33
CA ASN A 209 24.67 13.88 13.45
C ASN A 209 23.98 15.23 13.62
N GLU A 210 24.68 16.31 13.27
CA GLU A 210 24.25 17.68 13.47
C GLU A 210 23.17 18.13 12.47
N LYS A 211 23.09 17.50 11.29
CA LYS A 211 22.12 17.86 10.24
C LYS A 211 20.68 17.51 10.64
N ILE A 212 19.82 18.52 10.63
CA ILE A 212 18.37 18.36 10.81
C ILE A 212 17.74 17.97 9.47
N TRP A 213 17.22 16.74 9.37
CA TRP A 213 16.47 16.27 8.21
C TRP A 213 14.98 16.32 8.49
N SER A 214 14.17 16.65 7.50
CA SER A 214 12.73 16.43 7.53
C SER A 214 12.21 16.17 6.13
N TRP A 215 11.01 15.60 6.03
CA TRP A 215 10.36 15.35 4.75
C TRP A 215 9.08 16.15 4.65
N SER A 216 8.81 16.73 3.49
CA SER A 216 7.51 17.33 3.19
C SER A 216 6.82 16.57 2.07
N LEU A 217 5.52 16.30 2.23
CA LEU A 217 4.70 15.77 1.16
C LEU A 217 4.64 16.79 0.02
N ASN A 218 4.96 16.35 -1.19
CA ASN A 218 4.83 17.14 -2.41
C ASN A 218 3.52 16.78 -3.12
N THR A 219 3.34 15.51 -3.51
CA THR A 219 2.11 15.05 -4.20
C THR A 219 1.64 13.70 -3.69
N ARG A 220 0.33 13.44 -3.84
CA ARG A 220 -0.28 12.12 -3.66
C ARG A 220 -1.30 11.86 -4.76
N GLU A 221 -1.19 10.68 -5.37
CA GLU A 221 -2.08 10.17 -6.43
C GLU A 221 -3.15 9.22 -5.89
#